data_AF-A0A969Q1W5-F1
#
_entry.id   AF-A0A969Q1W5-F1
#
_cell.length_a   1.000
_cell.length_b   1.000
_cell.length_c   1.000
_cell.angle_alpha   90.00
_cell.angle_beta   90.00
_cell.angle_gamma   90.00
#
_symmetry.space_group_name_H-M   'P 1'
#
loop_
_entity.id
_entity.type
_entity.pdbx_description
1 polymer ?
#
loop_
_entity_poly.entity_id
_entity_poly.type
_entity_poly.pdbx_seq_one_letter_code
_entity_poly.pdbx_strand_id
1 'polypeptide(L)' 'MFVTRETLENKNVSFSPRHALCSGESRGRFHQDHEPEYRTAFQRDRDRIVHAAAFRR' A
#
# COMPACT_ATOMS: atom_id res chain seq x y z
N MET A 1 -3.60 -18.10 -8.65
CA MET A 1 -2.90 -16.97 -9.27
C MET A 1 -2.40 -16.07 -8.15
N PHE A 2 -1.09 -15.87 -8.04
CA PHE A 2 -0.52 -14.90 -7.10
C PHE A 2 -0.63 -13.50 -7.72
N VAL A 3 -1.16 -12.53 -6.97
CA VAL A 3 -1.26 -11.14 -7.42
C VAL A 3 -0.05 -10.40 -6.85
N THR A 4 0.84 -9.94 -7.71
CA THR A 4 2.04 -9.21 -7.29
C THR A 4 1.68 -7.77 -6.94
N ARG A 5 2.50 -7.13 -6.11
CA ARG A 5 2.39 -5.70 -5.82
C ARG A 5 2.25 -4.87 -7.09
N GLU A 6 3.13 -5.05 -8.08
CA GLU A 6 3.11 -4.28 -9.33
C GLU A 6 1.76 -4.37 -10.06
N THR A 7 1.14 -5.55 -10.08
CA THR A 7 -0.18 -5.70 -10.70
C THR A 7 -1.28 -4.96 -9.94
N LEU A 8 -1.17 -4.83 -8.61
CA LEU A 8 -2.10 -4.02 -7.81
C LEU A 8 -1.90 -2.53 -8.05
N GLU A 9 -0.65 -2.08 -8.14
CA GLU A 9 -0.33 -0.67 -8.37
C GLU A 9 -0.78 -0.23 -9.77
N ASN A 10 -0.54 -1.04 -10.80
CA ASN A 10 -1.01 -0.76 -12.16
C ASN A 10 -2.54 -0.70 -12.24
N LYS A 11 -3.24 -1.59 -11.53
CA LYS A 11 -4.72 -1.54 -11.42
C LYS A 11 -5.19 -0.27 -10.73
N ASN A 12 -4.52 0.14 -9.65
CA ASN A 12 -4.85 1.38 -8.93
C ASN A 12 -4.71 2.60 -9.85
N VAL A 13 -3.62 2.68 -10.62
CA VAL A 13 -3.38 3.78 -11.57
C VAL A 13 -4.45 3.80 -12.67
N SER A 14 -4.84 2.65 -13.21
CA SER A 14 -5.83 2.58 -14.29
C SER A 14 -7.26 2.89 -13.85
N PHE A 15 -7.65 2.53 -12.63
CA PHE A 15 -9.03 2.67 -12.15
C PHE A 15 -9.27 3.97 -11.39
N SER A 16 -8.22 4.55 -10.80
CA SER A 16 -8.39 5.74 -9.95
C SER A 16 -8.55 7.02 -10.76
N PRO A 17 -9.31 8.01 -10.24
CA PRO A 17 -9.37 9.34 -10.82
C PRO A 17 -7.99 9.98 -10.96
N ARG A 18 -7.81 10.91 -11.91
CA ARG A 18 -6.53 11.61 -12.16
C ARG A 18 -5.90 12.25 -10.93
N HIS A 19 -6.72 12.68 -9.97
CA HIS A 19 -6.28 13.36 -8.75
C HIS A 19 -6.13 12.42 -7.54
N ALA A 20 -6.30 11.12 -7.74
CA ALA A 20 -6.13 10.14 -6.67
C ALA A 20 -4.64 9.89 -6.41
N LEU A 21 -4.29 9.76 -5.13
CA LEU A 21 -2.94 9.40 -4.72
C LEU A 21 -2.74 7.88 -4.90
N CYS A 22 -1.79 7.49 -5.74
CA CYS A 22 -1.44 6.09 -5.96
C CYS A 22 -0.27 5.66 -5.07
N SER A 23 -0.25 4.39 -4.65
CA SER A 23 0.81 3.88 -3.76
C SER A 23 2.20 3.89 -4.38
N GLY A 24 2.28 3.75 -5.72
CA GLY A 24 3.54 3.83 -6.47
C GLY A 24 4.17 5.23 -6.47
N GLU A 25 3.39 6.28 -6.21
CA GLU A 25 3.87 7.68 -6.14
C GLU A 25 4.12 8.12 -4.69
N SER A 26 4.06 7.20 -3.72
CA SER A 26 4.31 7.57 -2.33
C SER A 26 5.76 8.01 -2.13
N ARG A 27 5.98 8.96 -1.21
CA ARG A 27 7.33 9.43 -0.84
C ARG A 27 8.14 8.40 -0.05
N GLY A 28 7.63 7.19 0.15
CA GLY A 28 8.24 6.16 0.98
C GLY A 28 8.04 6.38 2.48
N ARG A 29 8.83 5.68 3.29
CA ARG A 29 8.79 5.73 4.75
C ARG A 29 10.00 6.46 5.31
N PHE A 30 9.83 7.06 6.48
CA PHE A 30 10.92 7.74 7.20
C PHE A 30 12.08 6.78 7.53
N HIS A 31 11.76 5.54 7.89
CA HIS A 31 12.73 4.46 8.04
C HIS A 31 12.66 3.54 6.83
N GLN A 32 13.83 3.24 6.25
CA GLN A 32 13.92 2.25 5.18
C GLN A 32 13.39 0.90 5.67
N ASP A 33 12.56 0.29 4.85
CA ASP A 33 11.90 -0.97 5.12
C ASP A 33 11.81 -1.73 3.79
N HIS A 34 11.87 -3.06 3.83
CA HIS A 34 11.77 -3.84 2.61
C HIS A 34 10.39 -3.69 1.99
N GLU A 35 10.37 -3.57 0.66
CA GLU A 35 9.13 -3.46 -0.08
C GLU A 35 8.45 -4.83 -0.14
N PRO A 36 7.17 -4.96 0.26
CA PRO A 36 6.48 -6.24 0.28
C PRO A 36 6.12 -6.73 -1.13
N GLU A 37 6.25 -8.05 -1.37
CA GLU A 37 6.05 -8.68 -2.68
C GLU A 37 4.60 -8.66 -3.19
N TYR A 38 3.62 -8.77 -2.27
CA TYR A 38 2.20 -8.98 -2.62
C TYR A 38 1.26 -7.89 -2.09
N ARG A 39 1.79 -6.85 -1.44
CA ARG A 39 0.98 -5.78 -0.82
C ARG A 39 1.47 -4.42 -1.30
N THR A 40 0.54 -3.50 -1.51
CA THR A 40 0.91 -2.09 -1.74
C THR A 40 1.35 -1.44 -0.42
N ALA A 41 2.07 -0.32 -0.52
CA ALA A 41 2.46 0.45 0.67
C ALA A 41 1.25 0.80 1.55
N PHE A 42 0.14 1.24 0.94
CA PHE A 42 -1.09 1.60 1.65
C PHE A 42 -1.82 0.40 2.26
N GLN A 43 -1.84 -0.76 1.59
CA GLN A 43 -2.39 -1.99 2.18
C GLN A 43 -1.60 -2.40 3.43
N ARG A 44 -0.27 -2.29 3.38
CA ARG A 44 0.60 -2.59 4.53
C ARG A 44 0.34 -1.64 5.70
N ASP A 45 0.14 -0.36 5.42
CA ASP A 45 -0.12 0.63 6.46
C ASP A 45 -1.50 0.42 7.10
N ARG A 46 -2.52 0.03 6.31
CA ARG A 46 -3.82 -0.40 6.84
C ARG A 46 -3.68 -1.57 7.82
N ASP A 47 -2.93 -2.60 7.44
CA ASP A 47 -2.76 -3.78 8.32
C ASP A 47 -2.06 -3.39 9.63
N ARG A 48 -1.04 -2.51 9.59
CA ARG A 48 -0.38 -1.97 10.79
C ARG A 48 -1.35 -1.25 11.72
N ILE A 49 -2.23 -0.41 11.16
CA ILE A 49 -3.23 0.34 11.92
C ILE A 49 -4.22 -0.62 12.58
N VAL A 50 -4.77 -1.57 11.81
CA VAL A 50 -5.74 -2.55 12.33
C VAL A 50 -5.14 -3.42 13.43
N HIS A 51 -3.84 -3.73 13.34
CA HIS A 51 -3.13 -4.49 14.36
C HIS A 51 -2.50 -3.63 15.46
N ALA A 52 -2.70 -2.31 15.48
CA ALA A 52 -2.20 -1.45 16.55
C ALA A 52 -3.02 -1.67 17.84
N ALA A 53 -2.34 -1.64 18.99
CA ALA A 53 -3.01 -1.79 20.29
C ALA A 53 -4.06 -0.68 20.54
N ALA A 54 -3.81 0.54 20.04
CA ALA A 54 -4.73 1.66 20.14
C ALA A 54 -6.04 1.44 19.35
N PHE A 55 -5.99 0.71 18.22
CA PHE A 55 -7.17 0.45 17.38
C PHE A 55 -8.02 -0.72 17.89
N ARG A 56 -7.43 -1.65 18.65
CA ARG A 56 -8.11 -2.85 19.17
C ARG A 56 -8.78 -2.67 20.55
N ARG A 57 -8.68 -1.49 21.15
CA ARG A 57 -9.39 -1.14 22.39
C ARG A 57 -10.82 -0.74 22.07
#